data_AF-A0A945N4F4-F1
#
_entry.id   AF-A0A945N4F4-F1
#
_cell.length_a   1.000
_cell.length_b   1.000
_cell.length_c   1.000
_cell.angle_alpha   90.00
_cell.angle_beta   90.00
_cell.angle_gamma   90.00
#
_symmetry.space_group_name_H-M   'P 1'
#
loop_
_entity.id
_entity.type
_entity.pdbx_description
1 polymer ?
#
loop_
_entity_poly.entity_id
_entity_poly.type
_entity_poly.pdbx_seq_one_letter_code
_entity_poly.pdbx_strand_id
1 'polypeptide(L)' 'MRGLKGLFLDCGLRDQYHLLYGARKFSARCEALNIAHEFETFDDTHSGIDYRMDRSLPWLVDKLT' A
#
# COMPACT_ATOMS: atom_id res chain seq x y z
N MET A 1 -4.29 -21.08 -13.41
CA MET A 1 -3.60 -19.87 -12.92
C MET A 1 -4.32 -19.36 -11.68
N ARG A 2 -3.60 -18.99 -10.62
CA ARG A 2 -4.20 -18.29 -9.47
C ARG A 2 -4.01 -16.78 -9.72
N GLY A 3 -5.11 -16.02 -9.72
CA GLY A 3 -5.07 -14.56 -9.85
C GLY A 3 -4.54 -13.88 -8.58
N LEU A 4 -4.24 -12.58 -8.67
CA LEU A 4 -3.86 -11.77 -7.51
C LEU A 4 -5.03 -11.72 -6.51
N LYS A 5 -4.80 -12.14 -5.26
CA LYS A 5 -5.85 -12.15 -4.22
C LYS A 5 -5.96 -10.84 -3.45
N GLY A 6 -4.89 -10.06 -3.39
CA GLY A 6 -4.86 -8.78 -2.67
C GLY A 6 -3.67 -7.93 -3.09
N LEU A 7 -3.85 -6.61 -3.05
CA LEU A 7 -2.84 -5.59 -3.30
C LEU A 7 -2.94 -4.56 -2.18
N PHE A 8 -1.87 -4.42 -1.39
CA PHE A 8 -1.77 -3.43 -0.31
C PHE A 8 -0.60 -2.51 -0.63
N LEU A 9 -0.83 -1.20 -0.52
CA LEU A 9 0.16 -0.16 -0.74
C LEU A 9 0.23 0.71 0.51
N ASP A 10 1.43 1.04 0.96
CA ASP A 10 1.62 2.10 1.94
C ASP A 10 2.78 3.03 1.61
N CYS A 11 2.70 4.26 2.11
CA CYS A 11 3.81 5.21 2.01
C CYS A 11 3.75 6.28 3.10
N GLY A 12 4.93 6.76 3.52
CA GLY A 12 5.04 7.88 4.45
C GLY A 12 4.79 9.22 3.75
N LEU A 13 4.10 10.14 4.42
CA LEU A 13 3.82 11.49 3.92
C LEU A 13 5.09 12.33 3.75
N ARG A 14 6.13 12.03 4.54
CA ARG A 14 7.44 12.72 4.58
C ARG A 14 8.56 11.80 4.09
N ASP A 15 8.24 10.84 3.23
CA ASP A 15 9.21 9.95 2.58
C ASP A 15 10.30 10.77 1.88
N GLN A 16 11.55 10.59 2.30
CA GLN A 16 12.71 11.39 1.84
C GLN A 16 13.10 11.10 0.40
N TYR A 17 12.59 10.01 -0.18
CA TYR A 17 12.81 9.61 -1.57
C TYR A 17 11.62 9.96 -2.46
N HIS A 18 10.63 10.67 -1.92
CA HIS A 18 9.47 11.16 -2.67
C HIS A 18 8.61 10.05 -3.31
N LEU A 19 8.65 8.83 -2.75
CA LEU A 19 7.89 7.69 -3.26
C LEU A 19 6.37 7.89 -3.19
N LEU A 20 5.90 8.75 -2.28
CA LEU A 20 4.48 9.09 -2.13
C LEU A 20 3.84 9.55 -3.44
N TYR A 21 4.56 10.31 -4.27
CA TYR A 21 4.01 10.78 -5.55
C TYR A 21 3.80 9.62 -6.53
N GLY A 22 4.72 8.66 -6.55
CA GLY A 22 4.59 7.44 -7.33
C GLY A 22 3.44 6.57 -6.82
N ALA A 23 3.36 6.36 -5.50
CA ALA A 23 2.32 5.58 -4.85
C ALA A 23 0.92 6.16 -5.13
N ARG A 24 0.74 7.48 -5.01
CA ARG A 24 -0.54 8.15 -5.33
C ARG A 24 -0.94 7.99 -6.79
N LYS A 25 0.00 8.15 -7.73
CA LYS A 25 -0.28 7.96 -9.17
C LYS A 25 -0.63 6.50 -9.48
N PHE A 26 0.06 5.57 -8.85
CA PHE A 26 -0.20 4.14 -9.02
C PHE A 26 -1.58 3.76 -8.48
N SER A 27 -1.91 4.17 -7.25
CA SER A 27 -3.24 3.96 -6.65
C SER A 27 -4.35 4.56 -7.50
N ALA A 28 -4.23 5.83 -7.92
CA ALA A 28 -5.20 6.46 -8.82
C ALA A 28 -5.35 5.71 -10.17
N ARG A 29 -4.27 5.12 -10.69
CA ARG A 29 -4.34 4.30 -11.90
C ARG A 29 -5.05 2.95 -11.64
N CYS A 30 -4.83 2.34 -10.49
CA CYS A 30 -5.56 1.15 -10.05
C CYS A 30 -7.06 1.44 -9.90
N GLU A 31 -7.44 2.56 -9.28
CA GLU A 31 -8.83 3.02 -9.19
C GLU A 31 -9.45 3.18 -10.58
N ALA A 32 -8.77 3.90 -11.49
CA ALA A 32 -9.25 4.12 -12.85
C ALA A 32 -9.41 2.84 -13.68
N LEU A 33 -8.70 1.77 -13.31
CA LEU A 33 -8.77 0.45 -13.94
C LEU A 33 -9.66 -0.54 -13.18
N ASN A 34 -10.34 -0.11 -12.12
CA ASN A 34 -11.14 -0.95 -11.21
C ASN A 34 -10.34 -2.13 -10.64
N ILE A 35 -9.05 -1.92 -10.35
CA ILE A 35 -8.21 -2.89 -9.67
C ILE A 35 -8.37 -2.68 -8.17
N ALA A 36 -8.96 -3.67 -7.49
CA ALA A 36 -9.12 -3.65 -6.04
C ALA A 36 -7.75 -3.61 -5.33
N HIS A 37 -7.56 -2.61 -4.47
CA HIS A 37 -6.36 -2.43 -3.68
C HIS A 37 -6.66 -1.60 -2.43
N GLU A 38 -5.80 -1.72 -1.43
CA GLU A 38 -5.77 -0.84 -0.26
C GLU A 38 -4.59 0.12 -0.40
N PHE A 39 -4.78 1.41 -0.11
CA PHE A 39 -3.70 2.40 -0.07
C PHE A 39 -3.77 3.23 1.20
N GLU A 40 -2.78 3.05 2.08
CA GLU A 40 -2.70 3.73 3.37
C GLU A 40 -1.49 4.69 3.41
N THR A 41 -1.67 5.87 4.01
CA THR A 41 -0.57 6.82 4.20
C THR A 41 -0.30 7.06 5.67
N PHE A 42 0.97 7.23 6.01
CA PHE A 42 1.43 7.38 7.39
C PHE A 42 2.11 8.74 7.56
N ASP A 43 1.86 9.43 8.67
CA ASP A 43 2.57 10.68 8.96
C ASP A 43 3.97 10.38 9.51
N ASP A 44 4.88 9.99 8.62
CA ASP A 44 6.25 9.57 8.92
C ASP A 44 7.11 9.54 7.63
N THR A 45 8.25 8.84 7.68
CA THR A 45 9.29 8.85 6.64
C THR A 45 9.45 7.50 5.92
N HIS A 46 10.56 7.28 5.21
CA HIS A 46 10.91 5.98 4.61
C HIS A 46 11.58 5.01 5.61
N SER A 47 11.75 5.39 6.87
CA SER A 47 12.52 4.62 7.85
C SER A 47 11.72 4.36 9.14
N GLY A 48 12.03 3.26 9.82
CA GLY A 48 11.36 2.87 11.06
C GLY A 48 9.90 2.46 10.85
N ILE A 49 9.62 1.76 9.74
CA ILE A 49 8.25 1.49 9.27
C ILE A 49 7.69 0.14 9.73
N ASP A 50 8.41 -0.62 10.56
CA ASP A 50 8.02 -1.98 10.93
C ASP A 50 6.61 -2.06 11.53
N TYR A 51 6.19 -1.03 12.28
CA TYR A 51 4.85 -0.93 12.86
C TYR A 51 3.73 -0.90 11.81
N ARG A 52 4.02 -0.54 10.56
CA ARG A 52 3.04 -0.59 9.47
C ARG A 52 2.69 -2.02 9.07
N MET A 53 3.54 -3.00 9.39
CA MET A 53 3.25 -4.42 9.16
C MET A 53 2.07 -4.92 10.00
N ASP A 54 1.81 -4.29 11.16
CA ASP A 54 0.62 -4.57 11.97
C ASP A 54 -0.69 -4.21 11.24
N ARG A 55 -0.60 -3.42 10.16
CA ARG A 55 -1.71 -3.08 9.26
C ARG A 55 -1.77 -4.04 8.07
N SER A 56 -0.66 -4.17 7.35
CA SER A 56 -0.63 -4.88 6.07
C SER A 56 -0.70 -6.40 6.24
N LEU A 57 -0.04 -6.99 7.25
CA LEU A 57 -0.01 -8.44 7.40
C LEU A 57 -1.38 -9.04 7.74
N PRO A 58 -2.16 -8.52 8.72
CA PRO A 58 -3.50 -9.04 8.98
C PRO A 58 -4.42 -8.90 7.77
N TRP A 59 -4.34 -7.77 7.05
CA TRP A 59 -5.12 -7.55 5.83
C TRP A 59 -4.76 -8.56 4.73
N LEU A 60 -3.46 -8.82 4.52
CA LEU A 60 -3.01 -9.80 3.52
C LEU A 60 -3.43 -11.22 3.88
N VAL A 61 -3.36 -11.60 5.17
CA VAL A 61 -3.82 -12.91 5.65
C VAL A 61 -5.31 -13.08 5.37
N ASP A 62 -6.14 -12.06 5.64
CA ASP A 62 -7.57 -12.05 5.31
C ASP A 62 -7.84 -12.29 3.82
N LYS A 63 -7.01 -11.74 2.92
CA LYS A 63 -7.17 -11.99 1.46
C LYS A 63 -6.71 -13.36 1.01
N LEU A 64 -5.86 -14.03 1.79
CA LEU A 64 -5.33 -15.34 1.42
C LEU A 64 -6.27 -16.49 1.79
N THR A 65 -7.03 -16.34 2.87
CA THR A 65 -8.07 -17.26 3.33
C THR A 65 -9.31 -17.23 2.44
#